data_AF-A0A4S8KS68-F1
#
_entry.id   AF-A0A4S8KS68-F1
#
_cell.length_a   1.000
_cell.length_b   1.000
_cell.length_c   1.000
_cell.angle_alpha   90.00
_cell.angle_beta   90.00
_cell.angle_gamma   90.00
#
_symmetry.space_group_name_H-M   'P 1'
#
loop_
_entity.id
_entity.type
_entity.pdbx_description
1 polymer ?
#
loop_
_entity_poly.entity_id
_entity_poly.type
_entity_poly.pdbx_seq_one_letter_code
_entity_poly.pdbx_strand_id
1 'polypeptide(L)'
;MTSVANNTLDQATSTSLHEECSLLRSCLLRIRGFSKYFQLVSNDSHQSTDPVTELWDLFSCGISLCYIFDQLPESEGFKKINNSEFNKNQHESNLDRQKIHGIALFAMQIRSDRVAEKIPEREFFTVTDLWDRGSTDGFVKVVKTVKAIVNHLPPEAFEDAPSSSPPSSPNLVSYDS
;
A
#
# COMPACT_ATOMS: atom_id res chain seq x y z
N MET A 1 -2.30 -55.42 3.41
CA MET A 1 -1.93 -54.86 2.09
C MET A 1 -3.24 -54.59 1.38
N THR A 2 -3.75 -53.36 1.32
CA THR A 2 -3.29 -52.28 0.43
C THR A 2 -3.57 -50.88 1.01
N SER A 3 -2.56 -50.01 0.89
CA SER A 3 -2.64 -48.54 0.91
C SER A 3 -3.37 -48.05 -0.38
N VAL A 4 -3.96 -46.85 -0.49
CA VAL A 4 -3.34 -45.53 -0.74
C VAL A 4 -4.47 -44.49 -0.66
N ALA A 5 -4.46 -43.61 0.35
CA ALA A 5 -3.96 -42.22 0.38
C ALA A 5 -4.91 -41.18 -0.27
N ASN A 6 -5.39 -40.29 0.60
CA ASN A 6 -6.25 -39.14 0.30
C ASN A 6 -5.45 -38.08 -0.45
N ASN A 7 -5.89 -37.73 -1.66
CA ASN A 7 -5.37 -36.60 -2.42
C ASN A 7 -6.06 -35.32 -1.97
N THR A 8 -5.64 -34.76 -0.83
CA THR A 8 -5.91 -33.35 -0.53
C THR A 8 -4.82 -32.54 -1.23
N LEU A 9 -5.05 -32.22 -2.51
CA LEU A 9 -4.25 -31.24 -3.22
C LEU A 9 -4.65 -29.86 -2.69
N ASP A 10 -3.78 -29.25 -1.89
CA ASP A 10 -3.87 -27.84 -1.50
C ASP A 10 -3.93 -26.97 -2.75
N GLN A 11 -5.15 -26.65 -3.18
CA GLN A 11 -5.43 -25.70 -4.23
C GLN A 11 -5.19 -24.30 -3.63
N ALA A 12 -3.93 -23.90 -3.57
CA ALA A 12 -3.56 -22.52 -3.31
C ALA A 12 -4.28 -21.66 -4.36
N THR A 13 -5.27 -20.90 -3.91
CA THR A 13 -6.07 -19.99 -4.73
C THR A 13 -5.13 -18.97 -5.36
N SER A 14 -4.81 -19.14 -6.64
CA SER A 14 -4.15 -18.12 -7.43
C SER A 14 -5.10 -16.93 -7.59
N THR A 15 -5.03 -15.97 -6.67
CA THR A 15 -5.75 -14.70 -6.78
C THR A 15 -5.25 -13.95 -8.01
N SER A 16 -6.16 -13.40 -8.80
CA SER A 16 -5.80 -12.57 -9.94
C SER A 16 -5.15 -11.26 -9.47
N LEU A 17 -4.29 -10.66 -10.30
CA LEU A 17 -3.66 -9.36 -9.99
C LEU A 17 -4.71 -8.29 -9.62
N HIS A 18 -5.86 -8.30 -10.29
CA HIS A 18 -6.96 -7.39 -9.99
C HIS A 18 -7.52 -7.57 -8.57
N GLU A 19 -7.72 -8.81 -8.12
CA GLU A 19 -8.17 -9.10 -6.75
C GLU A 19 -7.12 -8.70 -5.72
N GLU A 20 -5.84 -8.96 -6.00
CA GLU A 20 -4.75 -8.54 -5.13
C GLU A 20 -4.68 -7.02 -5.00
N CYS A 21 -4.79 -6.29 -6.12
CA CYS A 21 -4.85 -4.84 -6.13
C CYS A 21 -6.08 -4.32 -5.38
N SER A 22 -7.24 -4.95 -5.56
CA SER A 22 -8.48 -4.58 -4.85
C SER A 22 -8.32 -4.69 -3.33
N LEU A 23 -7.78 -5.81 -2.84
CA LEU A 23 -7.55 -6.04 -1.42
C LEU A 23 -6.49 -5.09 -0.86
N LEU A 24 -5.39 -4.91 -1.59
CA LEU A 24 -4.32 -4.02 -1.18
C LEU A 24 -4.81 -2.57 -1.09
N ARG A 25 -5.59 -2.11 -2.06
CA ARG A 25 -6.24 -0.80 -2.05
C ARG A 25 -7.09 -0.59 -0.79
N SER A 26 -7.97 -1.54 -0.46
CA SER A 26 -8.79 -1.46 0.76
C SER A 26 -7.95 -1.39 2.03
N CYS A 27 -6.81 -2.08 2.08
CA CYS A 27 -5.89 -2.02 3.21
C CYS A 27 -5.16 -0.67 3.28
N LEU A 28 -4.66 -0.17 2.16
CA LEU A 28 -3.97 1.12 2.07
C LEU A 28 -4.88 2.29 2.48
N LEU A 29 -6.16 2.26 2.14
CA LEU A 29 -7.14 3.28 2.57
C LEU A 29 -7.33 3.33 4.09
N ARG A 30 -6.99 2.25 4.80
CA ARG A 30 -7.03 2.20 6.26
C ARG A 30 -5.74 2.69 6.91
N ILE A 31 -4.66 2.93 6.17
CA ILE A 31 -3.44 3.51 6.73
C ILE A 31 -3.72 4.98 7.04
N ARG A 32 -3.45 5.40 8.27
CA ARG A 32 -3.80 6.73 8.76
C ARG A 32 -3.20 7.81 7.87
N GLY A 33 -4.04 8.69 7.33
CA GLY A 33 -3.58 9.81 6.50
C GLY A 33 -3.04 9.44 5.12
N PHE A 34 -3.18 8.18 4.68
CA PHE A 34 -2.73 7.72 3.37
C PHE A 34 -3.70 8.08 2.23
N SER A 35 -4.99 8.30 2.53
CA SER A 35 -6.04 8.62 1.55
C SER A 35 -5.72 9.82 0.64
N LYS A 36 -4.94 10.79 1.14
CA LYS A 36 -4.49 11.96 0.36
C LYS A 36 -3.66 11.60 -0.88
N TYR A 37 -2.94 10.47 -0.88
CA TYR A 37 -2.16 10.04 -2.04
C TYR A 37 -3.04 9.53 -3.18
N PHE A 38 -4.18 8.90 -2.86
CA PHE A 38 -5.19 8.56 -3.88
C PHE A 38 -5.77 9.82 -4.52
N GLN A 39 -6.03 10.86 -3.74
CA GLN A 39 -6.52 12.15 -4.27
C GLN A 39 -5.49 12.83 -5.18
N LEU A 40 -4.19 12.64 -4.93
CA LEU A 40 -3.13 13.21 -5.75
C LEU A 40 -3.14 12.64 -7.17
N VAL A 41 -3.36 11.34 -7.32
CA VAL A 41 -3.40 10.65 -8.61
C VAL A 41 -4.77 10.69 -9.29
N SER A 42 -5.84 11.00 -8.55
CA SER A 42 -7.21 11.04 -9.09
C SER A 42 -7.54 12.30 -9.91
N ASN A 43 -6.66 13.30 -9.98
CA ASN A 43 -6.96 14.59 -10.61
C ASN A 43 -6.93 14.58 -12.14
N ASP A 44 -6.40 13.52 -12.77
CA ASP A 44 -6.29 13.40 -14.23
C ASP A 44 -7.57 12.82 -14.85
N SER A 45 -8.70 13.54 -14.78
CA SER A 45 -9.96 13.40 -15.57
C SER A 45 -10.57 12.00 -15.86
N HIS A 46 -10.01 10.93 -15.32
CA HIS A 46 -10.35 9.55 -15.52
C HIS A 46 -10.20 8.89 -14.16
N GLN A 47 -11.28 8.91 -13.36
CA GLN A 47 -11.38 7.99 -12.24
C GLN A 47 -11.41 6.57 -12.83
N SER A 48 -10.22 5.99 -13.02
CA SER A 48 -10.13 4.59 -13.37
C SER A 48 -10.71 3.82 -12.20
N THR A 49 -11.84 3.15 -12.44
CA THR A 49 -12.42 2.23 -11.46
C THR A 49 -11.63 0.92 -11.38
N ASP A 50 -10.61 0.76 -12.22
CA ASP A 50 -9.72 -0.40 -12.21
C ASP A 50 -8.63 -0.25 -11.12
N PRO A 51 -8.64 -1.11 -10.09
CA PRO A 51 -7.71 -1.05 -8.97
C PRO A 51 -6.26 -1.33 -9.39
N VAL A 52 -6.03 -2.02 -10.52
CA VAL A 52 -4.67 -2.25 -11.04
C VAL A 52 -4.07 -0.93 -11.50
N THR A 53 -4.78 -0.21 -12.36
CA THR A 53 -4.36 1.10 -12.88
C THR A 53 -4.19 2.12 -11.76
N GLU A 54 -5.17 2.21 -10.84
CA GLU A 54 -5.13 3.16 -9.72
C GLU A 54 -3.92 2.92 -8.80
N LEU A 55 -3.63 1.66 -8.44
CA LEU A 55 -2.44 1.35 -7.65
C LEU A 55 -1.14 1.56 -8.43
N TRP A 56 -1.13 1.33 -9.74
CA TRP A 56 0.03 1.61 -10.58
C TRP A 56 0.34 3.10 -10.60
N ASP A 57 -0.67 3.95 -10.81
CA ASP A 57 -0.54 5.41 -10.77
C ASP A 57 -0.08 5.86 -9.38
N LEU A 58 -0.73 5.34 -8.33
CA LEU A 58 -0.40 5.63 -6.94
C LEU A 58 1.07 5.32 -6.62
N PHE A 59 1.56 4.13 -6.96
CA PHE A 59 2.95 3.73 -6.66
C PHE A 59 3.96 4.44 -7.57
N SER A 60 3.57 4.78 -8.81
CA SER A 60 4.40 5.56 -9.72
C SER A 60 4.70 6.97 -9.22
N CYS A 61 3.92 7.49 -8.26
CA CYS A 61 4.25 8.74 -7.58
C CYS A 61 5.51 8.67 -6.70
N GLY A 62 5.95 7.47 -6.29
CA GLY A 62 7.14 7.25 -5.47
C GLY A 62 7.02 7.68 -4.00
N ILE A 63 6.46 8.85 -3.73
CA ILE A 63 6.27 9.39 -2.37
C ILE A 63 5.27 8.57 -1.54
N SER A 64 4.30 7.91 -2.21
CA SER A 64 3.34 6.99 -1.59
C SER A 64 4.06 5.75 -1.04
N LEU A 65 4.98 5.16 -1.83
CA LEU A 65 5.83 4.05 -1.42
C LEU A 65 6.70 4.44 -0.23
N CYS A 66 7.31 5.63 -0.28
CA CYS A 66 8.12 6.16 0.82
C CYS A 66 7.29 6.29 2.11
N TYR A 67 6.08 6.84 2.01
CA TYR A 67 5.18 6.98 3.15
C TYR A 67 4.80 5.64 3.79
N ILE A 68 4.46 4.64 2.97
CA ILE A 68 4.13 3.29 3.46
C ILE A 68 5.31 2.69 4.21
N PHE A 69 6.52 2.78 3.64
CA PHE A 69 7.73 2.30 4.30
C PHE A 69 7.96 3.01 5.64
N ASP A 70 7.76 4.32 5.65
CA ASP A 70 7.91 5.16 6.84
C ASP A 70 6.87 4.87 7.93
N GLN A 71 5.92 3.96 7.73
CA GLN A 71 5.06 3.45 8.81
C GLN A 71 5.68 2.27 9.58
N LEU A 72 6.75 1.65 9.08
CA LEU A 72 7.44 0.56 9.79
C LEU A 72 8.13 1.08 11.07
N PRO A 73 8.18 0.28 12.14
CA PRO A 73 8.68 0.74 13.45
C PRO A 73 10.20 0.89 13.49
N GLU A 74 10.70 2.07 13.85
CA GLU A 74 12.16 2.31 13.99
C GLU A 74 12.79 1.44 15.09
N SER A 75 12.01 1.06 16.11
CA SER A 75 12.43 0.14 17.17
C SER A 75 12.82 -1.25 16.64
N GLU A 76 12.35 -1.63 15.46
CA GLU A 76 12.77 -2.86 14.77
C GLU A 76 13.93 -2.66 13.79
N GLY A 77 14.50 -1.45 13.74
CA GLY A 77 15.65 -1.12 12.91
C GLY A 77 15.29 -0.65 11.49
N PHE A 78 14.01 -0.36 11.21
CA PHE A 78 13.59 0.22 9.93
C PHE A 78 13.89 1.72 9.89
N LYS A 79 14.91 2.11 9.13
CA LYS A 79 15.29 3.51 8.95
C LYS A 79 14.30 4.22 8.02
N LYS A 80 13.72 5.34 8.47
CA LYS A 80 12.83 6.17 7.66
C LYS A 80 13.53 6.73 6.41
N ILE A 81 12.80 6.75 5.30
CA ILE A 81 13.15 7.39 4.05
C ILE A 81 12.92 8.90 4.15
N ASN A 82 11.85 9.35 4.82
CA ASN A 82 11.48 10.76 4.99
C ASN A 82 11.31 11.50 3.65
N ASN A 83 10.62 10.89 2.69
CA ASN A 83 10.35 11.46 1.37
C ASN A 83 8.87 11.30 0.97
N SER A 84 7.97 11.68 1.88
CA SER A 84 6.53 11.50 1.72
C SER A 84 5.77 12.76 1.31
N GLU A 85 6.44 13.90 1.20
CA GLU A 85 5.82 15.19 0.89
C GLU A 85 5.80 15.47 -0.61
N PHE A 86 4.66 15.96 -1.10
CA PHE A 86 4.51 16.42 -2.48
C PHE A 86 4.67 17.94 -2.56
N ASN A 87 5.64 18.43 -3.32
CA ASN A 87 5.83 19.86 -3.53
C ASN A 87 5.06 20.33 -4.78
N LYS A 88 3.87 20.91 -4.56
CA LYS A 88 2.97 21.40 -5.62
C LYS A 88 3.53 22.57 -6.45
N ASN A 89 4.58 23.25 -5.99
CA ASN A 89 5.13 24.44 -6.65
C ASN A 89 6.22 24.10 -7.67
N GLN A 90 6.45 22.81 -7.97
CA GLN A 90 7.50 22.38 -8.88
C GLN A 90 6.99 22.18 -10.31
N HIS A 91 7.79 22.63 -11.28
CA HIS A 91 7.55 22.48 -12.71
C HIS A 91 7.46 20.99 -13.12
N GLU A 92 6.72 20.66 -14.19
CA GLU A 92 6.45 19.27 -14.64
C GLU A 92 7.71 18.40 -14.79
N SER A 93 8.76 18.94 -15.41
CA SER A 93 10.06 18.24 -15.55
C SER A 93 10.73 17.88 -14.21
N ASN A 94 10.37 18.56 -13.13
CA ASN A 94 10.83 18.28 -11.78
C ASN A 94 9.88 17.29 -11.06
N LEU A 95 8.62 17.16 -11.50
CA LEU A 95 7.69 16.17 -10.97
C LEU A 95 8.14 14.75 -11.32
N ASP A 96 8.50 14.49 -12.58
CA ASP A 96 9.01 13.16 -12.97
C ASP A 96 10.29 12.81 -12.23
N ARG A 97 11.19 13.78 -12.04
CA ARG A 97 12.40 13.60 -11.25
C ARG A 97 12.09 13.25 -9.80
N GLN A 98 11.11 13.89 -9.17
CA GLN A 98 10.68 13.57 -7.80
C GLN A 98 10.06 12.18 -7.71
N LYS A 99 9.22 11.80 -8.68
CA LYS A 99 8.62 10.45 -8.75
C LYS A 99 9.71 9.38 -8.85
N ILE A 100 10.61 9.52 -9.81
CA ILE A 100 11.77 8.64 -10.01
C ILE A 100 12.63 8.56 -8.75
N HIS A 101 12.90 9.70 -8.11
CA HIS A 101 13.68 9.76 -6.88
C HIS A 101 13.01 9.00 -5.73
N GLY A 102 11.71 9.18 -5.51
CA GLY A 102 10.96 8.45 -4.48
C GLY A 102 10.96 6.94 -4.72
N ILE A 103 10.74 6.49 -5.95
CA ILE A 103 10.80 5.06 -6.30
C ILE A 103 12.21 4.51 -6.03
N ALA A 104 13.26 5.24 -6.42
CA ALA A 104 14.64 4.81 -6.21
C ALA A 104 15.01 4.71 -4.72
N LEU A 105 14.59 5.68 -3.90
CA LEU A 105 14.81 5.65 -2.45
C LEU A 105 14.14 4.42 -1.82
N PHE A 106 12.87 4.17 -2.16
CA PHE A 106 12.16 3.00 -1.68
C PHE A 106 12.82 1.69 -2.13
N ALA A 107 13.15 1.57 -3.42
CA ALA A 107 13.82 0.39 -3.98
C ALA A 107 15.19 0.12 -3.35
N MET A 108 15.91 1.17 -2.93
CA MET A 108 17.15 1.04 -2.17
C MET A 108 16.88 0.57 -0.74
N GLN A 109 15.87 1.12 -0.09
CA GLN A 109 15.57 0.82 1.30
C GLN A 109 15.10 -0.63 1.49
N ILE A 110 14.26 -1.16 0.58
CA ILE A 110 13.84 -2.57 0.61
C ILE A 110 15.02 -3.53 0.40
N ARG A 111 16.18 -3.09 -0.12
CA ARG A 111 17.38 -3.92 -0.25
C ARG A 111 18.22 -4.03 1.00
N SER A 112 17.96 -3.20 2.01
CA SER A 112 18.73 -3.22 3.25
C SER A 112 18.64 -4.57 3.97
N ASP A 113 19.71 -4.93 4.69
CA ASP A 113 19.83 -6.20 5.41
C ASP A 113 18.70 -6.38 6.43
N ARG A 114 18.30 -5.30 7.11
CA ARG A 114 17.20 -5.33 8.08
C ARG A 114 15.86 -5.67 7.44
N VAL A 115 15.59 -5.12 6.26
CA VAL A 115 14.39 -5.46 5.51
C VAL A 115 14.50 -6.89 4.94
N ALA A 116 15.71 -7.39 4.64
CA ALA A 116 15.94 -8.80 4.27
C ALA A 116 15.58 -9.78 5.40
N GLU A 117 16.00 -9.43 6.62
CA GLU A 117 15.82 -10.24 7.82
C GLU A 117 14.35 -10.28 8.25
N LYS A 118 13.67 -9.13 8.21
CA LYS A 118 12.31 -8.99 8.75
C LYS A 118 11.20 -9.27 7.73
N ILE A 119 11.44 -9.00 6.45
CA ILE A 119 10.44 -9.11 5.37
C ILE A 119 11.04 -9.92 4.22
N PRO A 120 11.26 -11.24 4.39
CA PRO A 120 11.96 -12.07 3.41
C PRO A 120 11.20 -12.26 2.10
N GLU A 121 9.87 -12.12 2.10
CA GLU A 121 9.01 -12.27 0.92
C GLU A 121 9.03 -11.08 -0.05
N ARG A 122 9.78 -10.03 0.28
CA ARG A 122 9.93 -8.85 -0.57
C ARG A 122 10.56 -9.21 -1.92
N GLU A 123 10.10 -8.54 -2.97
CA GLU A 123 10.67 -8.69 -4.30
C GLU A 123 11.44 -7.43 -4.70
N PHE A 124 12.52 -7.61 -5.44
CA PHE A 124 13.30 -6.49 -5.95
C PHE A 124 12.72 -5.96 -7.25
N PHE A 125 12.66 -4.65 -7.34
CA PHE A 125 12.34 -3.94 -8.56
C PHE A 125 13.23 -2.69 -8.71
N THR A 126 13.16 -2.11 -9.90
CA THR A 126 13.84 -0.89 -10.32
C THR A 126 12.81 0.18 -10.65
N VAL A 127 13.28 1.41 -10.89
CA VAL A 127 12.38 2.47 -11.38
C VAL A 127 11.73 2.06 -12.71
N THR A 128 12.49 1.45 -13.61
CA THR A 128 12.00 1.02 -14.93
C THR A 128 10.91 -0.03 -14.83
N ASP A 129 11.02 -0.98 -13.89
CA ASP A 129 9.99 -2.00 -13.63
C ASP A 129 8.62 -1.40 -13.28
N LEU A 130 8.59 -0.21 -12.68
CA LEU A 130 7.35 0.48 -12.30
C LEU A 130 6.93 1.54 -13.32
N TRP A 131 7.87 2.15 -14.04
CA TRP A 131 7.59 3.20 -15.01
C TRP A 131 7.14 2.65 -16.38
N ASP A 132 7.69 1.51 -16.78
CA ASP A 132 7.32 0.86 -18.04
C ASP A 132 6.00 0.10 -17.89
N ARG A 133 4.99 0.51 -18.69
CA ARG A 133 3.67 -0.14 -18.73
C ARG A 133 3.54 -1.18 -19.83
N GLY A 134 4.61 -1.45 -20.58
CA GLY A 134 4.66 -2.50 -21.59
C GLY A 134 4.60 -3.92 -21.02
N SER A 135 4.87 -4.09 -19.72
CA SER A 135 4.73 -5.35 -18.98
C SER A 135 4.22 -5.09 -17.56
N THR A 136 3.41 -6.02 -17.04
CA THR A 136 2.93 -6.00 -15.65
C THR A 136 3.89 -6.67 -14.67
N ASP A 137 4.95 -7.33 -15.15
CA ASP A 137 5.83 -8.14 -14.30
C ASP A 137 6.46 -7.29 -13.18
N GLY A 138 6.97 -6.11 -13.53
CA GLY A 138 7.56 -5.19 -12.57
C GLY A 138 6.53 -4.71 -11.54
N PHE A 139 5.32 -4.36 -11.99
CA PHE A 139 4.23 -3.95 -11.12
C PHE A 139 3.79 -5.05 -10.14
N VAL A 140 3.75 -6.32 -10.58
CA VAL A 140 3.45 -7.47 -9.70
C VAL A 140 4.45 -7.54 -8.54
N LYS A 141 5.75 -7.30 -8.79
CA LYS A 141 6.77 -7.27 -7.73
C LYS A 141 6.51 -6.16 -6.72
N VAL A 142 6.11 -4.98 -7.22
CA VAL A 142 5.76 -3.83 -6.38
C VAL A 142 4.55 -4.15 -5.51
N VAL A 143 3.47 -4.68 -6.09
CA VAL A 143 2.25 -5.07 -5.35
C VAL A 143 2.57 -6.07 -4.24
N LYS A 144 3.33 -7.14 -4.54
CA LYS A 144 3.72 -8.13 -3.54
C LYS A 144 4.59 -7.54 -2.44
N THR A 145 5.55 -6.68 -2.80
CA THR A 145 6.45 -6.03 -1.83
C THR A 145 5.70 -5.07 -0.92
N VAL A 146 4.79 -4.26 -1.48
CA VAL A 146 3.96 -3.35 -0.68
C VAL A 146 3.03 -4.15 0.22
N LYS A 147 2.39 -5.21 -0.28
CA LYS A 147 1.57 -6.12 0.53
C LYS A 147 2.34 -6.71 1.71
N ALA A 148 3.57 -7.17 1.47
CA ALA A 148 4.47 -7.69 2.50
C ALA A 148 4.79 -6.62 3.57
N ILE A 149 5.13 -5.40 3.16
CA ILE A 149 5.39 -4.29 4.08
C ILE A 149 4.15 -3.94 4.90
N VAL A 150 2.98 -3.86 4.25
CA VAL A 150 1.72 -3.53 4.91
C VAL A 150 1.37 -4.55 6.01
N ASN A 151 1.65 -5.83 5.78
CA ASN A 151 1.45 -6.89 6.77
C ASN A 151 2.37 -6.77 8.00
N HIS A 152 3.46 -6.00 7.89
CA HIS A 152 4.41 -5.74 8.97
C HIS A 152 4.20 -4.37 9.63
N LEU A 153 3.17 -3.62 9.22
CA LEU A 153 2.86 -2.36 9.87
C LEU A 153 2.28 -2.59 11.27
N PRO A 154 2.65 -1.76 12.25
CA PRO A 154 2.08 -1.84 13.58
C PRO A 154 0.60 -1.44 13.54
N PRO A 155 -0.24 -1.93 14.48
CA PRO A 155 -1.67 -1.59 14.53
C PRO A 155 -1.93 -0.08 14.53
N GLU A 156 -1.06 0.68 15.17
CA GLU A 156 -1.12 2.13 15.28
C GLU A 156 -0.93 2.84 13.93
N ALA A 157 -0.41 2.17 12.89
CA ALA A 157 -0.32 2.76 11.55
C ALA A 157 -1.68 2.86 10.86
N PHE A 158 -2.68 2.09 11.33
CA PHE A 158 -4.02 2.07 10.75
C PHE A 158 -4.97 3.02 11.49
N GLU A 159 -5.98 3.52 10.79
CA GLU A 159 -7.09 4.23 11.38
C GLU A 159 -7.89 3.27 12.28
N ASP A 160 -8.23 3.75 13.48
CA ASP A 160 -9.13 3.03 14.36
C ASP A 160 -10.45 2.82 13.62
N ALA A 161 -10.99 1.61 13.68
CA ALA A 161 -12.32 1.37 13.14
C ALA A 161 -13.28 2.40 13.77
N PRO A 162 -14.14 3.07 12.97
CA PRO A 162 -15.06 4.05 13.52
C PRO A 162 -15.83 3.38 14.64
N SER A 163 -15.65 3.88 15.87
CA SER A 163 -16.31 3.40 17.07
C SER A 163 -17.80 3.44 16.79
N SER A 164 -18.39 2.27 16.52
CA SER A 164 -19.81 2.11 16.29
C SER A 164 -20.53 2.20 17.63
N SER A 165 -20.48 3.38 18.25
CA SER A 165 -21.28 3.70 19.41
C SER A 165 -22.63 4.19 18.89
N PRO A 166 -23.74 3.49 19.16
CA PRO A 166 -25.06 3.99 18.82
C PRO A 166 -25.29 5.33 19.54
N PRO A 167 -25.93 6.34 18.92
CA PRO A 167 -26.38 7.51 19.65
C PRO A 167 -27.39 7.05 20.72
N SER A 168 -27.01 7.17 21.98
CA SER A 168 -27.95 6.98 23.08
C SER A 168 -28.96 8.11 23.02
N SER A 169 -30.20 7.77 22.66
CA SER A 169 -31.34 8.69 22.59
C SER A 169 -31.51 9.44 23.91
N PRO A 170 -31.79 10.76 23.90
CA PRO A 170 -32.11 11.49 25.12
C PRO A 170 -33.48 11.04 25.64
N ASN A 171 -33.53 10.61 26.91
CA ASN A 171 -34.76 10.33 27.63
C ASN A 171 -35.68 11.56 27.62
N LEU A 172 -36.86 11.39 27.04
CA LEU A 172 -37.97 12.34 27.10
C LEU A 172 -38.55 12.29 28.53
N VAL A 173 -38.16 13.23 29.39
CA VAL A 173 -38.84 13.46 30.67
C VAL A 173 -40.11 14.24 30.38
N SER A 174 -41.24 13.55 30.31
CA SER A 174 -42.56 14.17 30.36
C SER A 174 -42.81 14.68 31.79
N TYR A 175 -42.93 15.99 31.94
CA TYR A 175 -43.56 16.60 33.11
C TYR A 175 -45.08 16.54 32.94
N ASP A 176 -45.76 15.91 33.89
CA ASP A 176 -47.21 15.95 34.07
C ASP A 176 -47.59 17.26 34.80
N SER A 177 -48.65 17.95 34.36
CA SER A 177 -49.24 19.14 35.00
C SER A 177 -50.69 18.89 35.35
#